data_AF-A0A2U3LNU6-F1
#
_entry.id   AF-A0A2U3LNU6-F1
#
_cell.length_a   1.000
_cell.length_b   1.000
_cell.length_c   1.000
_cell.angle_alpha   90.00
_cell.angle_beta   90.00
_cell.angle_gamma   90.00
#
_symmetry.space_group_name_H-M   'P 1'
#
loop_
_entity.id
_entity.type
_entity.pdbx_description
1 polymer ?
#
loop_
_entity_poly.entity_id
_entity_poly.type
_entity_poly.pdbx_seq_one_letter_code
_entity_poly.pdbx_strand_id
1 'polypeptide(L)' 'MRNKITLIACPKLDDLDYSEKLTAILKQNEIKSVSILKMEVPCCGGILQAVKNALSNSGKMIPWNVVTISTDGRILED' A
#
# COMPACT_ATOMS: atom_id res chain seq x y z
N MET A 1 0.21 14.76 -6.38
CA MET A 1 0.88 13.53 -6.86
C MET A 1 1.06 13.58 -8.38
N ARG A 2 2.00 14.38 -8.89
CA ARG A 2 2.28 14.43 -10.34
C ARG A 2 3.06 13.16 -10.73
N ASN A 3 2.70 12.51 -11.83
CA ASN A 3 3.32 11.27 -12.33
C ASN A 3 3.25 10.05 -11.38
N LYS A 4 2.31 10.03 -10.43
CA LYS A 4 1.99 8.85 -9.62
C LYS A 4 0.53 8.47 -9.84
N ILE A 5 0.27 7.17 -9.95
CA ILE A 5 -1.08 6.63 -9.93
C ILE A 5 -1.47 6.41 -8.46
N THR A 6 -2.66 6.88 -8.08
CA THR A 6 -3.18 6.74 -6.72
C THR A 6 -4.23 5.64 -6.69
N LEU A 7 -4.09 4.70 -5.77
CA LEU A 7 -5.06 3.66 -5.49
C LEU A 7 -5.61 3.88 -4.08
N ILE A 8 -6.90 3.63 -3.89
CA ILE A 8 -7.58 3.80 -2.61
C ILE A 8 -8.20 2.45 -2.24
N ALA A 9 -7.96 2.02 -1.00
CA ALA A 9 -8.46 0.76 -0.45
C ALA A 9 -8.76 0.96 1.04
N CYS A 10 -9.84 0.35 1.54
CA CYS A 10 -10.22 0.41 2.95
C CYS A 10 -10.38 -1.01 3.51
N PRO A 11 -9.35 -1.54 4.19
CA PRO A 11 -9.41 -2.88 4.77
C PRO A 11 -10.44 -3.05 5.89
N LYS A 12 -11.10 -1.97 6.34
CA LYS A 12 -12.08 -2.03 7.43
C LYS A 12 -13.43 -2.62 6.99
N LEU A 13 -13.82 -2.39 5.74
CA LEU A 13 -15.16 -2.73 5.23
C LEU A 13 -15.11 -3.69 4.02
N ASP A 14 -13.91 -3.98 3.53
CA ASP A 14 -13.71 -4.87 2.40
C ASP A 14 -13.26 -6.25 2.90
N ASP A 15 -14.03 -7.29 2.59
CA ASP A 15 -13.77 -8.69 2.95
C ASP A 15 -12.84 -9.39 1.95
N LEU A 16 -11.97 -8.63 1.28
CA LEU A 16 -11.15 -9.08 0.17
C LEU A 16 -9.66 -8.83 0.47
N ASP A 17 -8.83 -9.82 0.21
CA ASP A 17 -7.38 -9.63 0.21
C ASP A 17 -6.93 -8.96 -1.10
N TYR A 18 -6.44 -7.72 -0.99
CA TYR A 18 -5.93 -6.98 -2.15
C TYR A 18 -4.59 -7.51 -2.69
N SER A 19 -3.91 -8.40 -1.95
CA SER A 19 -2.56 -8.90 -2.29
C SER A 19 -2.48 -9.42 -3.72
N GLU A 20 -3.48 -10.19 -4.19
CA GLU A 20 -3.45 -10.79 -5.53
C GLU A 20 -3.53 -9.73 -6.63
N LYS A 21 -4.48 -8.80 -6.54
CA LYS A 21 -4.64 -7.70 -7.50
C LYS A 21 -3.42 -6.80 -7.51
N LEU A 22 -2.89 -6.45 -6.34
CA LEU A 22 -1.68 -5.65 -6.22
C LEU A 22 -0.47 -6.40 -6.82
N THR A 23 -0.34 -7.71 -6.58
CA THR A 23 0.72 -8.54 -7.19
C THR A 23 0.64 -8.47 -8.71
N ALA A 24 -0.56 -8.61 -9.28
CA ALA A 24 -0.77 -8.54 -10.73
C ALA A 24 -0.37 -7.16 -11.29
N ILE A 25 -0.78 -6.07 -10.63
CA ILE A 25 -0.39 -4.70 -11.01
C ILE A 25 1.13 -4.54 -10.99
N LEU A 26 1.80 -4.96 -9.91
CA LEU A 26 3.25 -4.85 -9.78
C LEU A 26 3.99 -5.71 -10.82
N LYS A 27 3.50 -6.92 -11.13
CA LYS A 27 4.09 -7.81 -12.16
C LYS A 27 3.96 -7.25 -13.56
N GLN A 28 2.79 -6.72 -13.91
CA GLN A 28 2.49 -6.27 -15.28
C GLN A 28 3.10 -4.91 -15.62
N ASN A 29 3.61 -4.15 -14.64
CA ASN A 29 4.09 -2.79 -14.84
C ASN A 29 5.52 -2.56 -14.33
N GLU A 30 6.24 -1.62 -14.93
CA GLU A 30 7.52 -1.13 -14.44
C GLU A 30 7.30 0.01 -13.44
N ILE A 31 7.17 -0.33 -12.17
CA ILE A 31 6.93 0.63 -11.08
C ILE A 31 8.27 1.08 -10.49
N LYS A 32 8.52 2.39 -10.47
CA LYS A 32 9.76 2.96 -9.94
C LYS A 32 9.82 2.98 -8.41
N SER A 33 8.68 3.15 -7.75
CA SER A 33 8.57 3.23 -6.29
C SER A 33 7.12 3.06 -5.84
N VAL A 34 6.89 2.53 -4.65
CA VAL A 34 5.55 2.45 -4.03
C VAL A 34 5.54 3.26 -2.73
N SER A 35 4.56 4.16 -2.58
CA SER A 35 4.33 4.88 -1.32
C SER A 35 3.03 4.39 -0.70
N ILE A 36 3.09 3.90 0.54
CA ILE A 36 1.95 3.33 1.25
C ILE A 36 1.52 4.32 2.31
N LEU A 37 0.30 4.82 2.21
CA LEU A 37 -0.28 5.68 3.24
C LEU A 37 -1.27 4.85 4.06
N LYS A 38 -1.11 4.86 5.38
CA LYS A 38 -2.04 4.20 6.31
C LYS A 38 -2.39 5.13 7.47
N MET A 39 -3.55 4.93 8.06
CA MET A 39 -3.86 5.55 9.35
C MET A 39 -3.24 4.77 10.51
N GLU A 40 -3.07 5.40 11.67
CA GLU A 40 -2.57 4.78 12.91
C GLU A 40 -3.48 3.67 13.46
N VAL A 41 -4.75 3.66 13.05
CA VAL A 41 -5.76 2.71 13.53
C VAL A 41 -5.47 1.28 13.04
N PRO A 42 -5.79 0.24 13.85
CA PRO A 42 -5.39 -1.14 13.55
C PRO A 42 -6.01 -1.70 12.27
N CYS A 43 -7.20 -1.23 11.88
CA CYS A 43 -7.84 -1.71 10.65
C CYS A 43 -7.00 -1.41 9.40
N CYS A 44 -6.24 -0.31 9.38
CA CYS A 44 -5.36 0.02 8.25
C CYS A 44 -4.08 -0.84 8.19
N GLY A 45 -3.84 -1.74 9.14
CA GLY A 45 -2.73 -2.70 9.07
C GLY A 45 -2.88 -3.68 7.90
N GLY A 46 -4.11 -4.02 7.52
CA GLY A 46 -4.40 -4.97 6.44
C GLY A 46 -3.83 -4.52 5.09
N ILE A 47 -3.94 -3.24 4.74
CA ILE A 47 -3.43 -2.74 3.46
C ILE A 47 -1.89 -2.77 3.40
N LEU A 48 -1.21 -2.48 4.52
CA LEU A 48 0.25 -2.57 4.57
C LEU A 48 0.72 -4.02 4.34
N GLN A 49 0.04 -4.98 4.97
CA GLN A 49 0.37 -6.40 4.78
C GLN A 49 0.11 -6.83 3.34
N ALA A 50 -1.01 -6.42 2.76
CA ALA A 50 -1.36 -6.75 1.39
C ALA A 50 -0.33 -6.22 0.38
N VAL A 51 0.13 -4.97 0.55
CA VAL A 51 1.18 -4.40 -0.31
C VAL A 51 2.52 -5.11 -0.11
N LYS A 52 2.92 -5.44 1.13
CA LYS A 52 4.15 -6.20 1.41
C LYS A 52 4.14 -7.58 0.74
N ASN A 53 3.03 -8.30 0.89
CA ASN A 53 2.82 -9.59 0.24
C ASN A 53 2.91 -9.44 -1.27
N ALA A 54 2.28 -8.40 -1.84
CA ALA A 54 2.32 -8.14 -3.27
C ALA A 54 3.73 -7.81 -3.78
N LEU A 55 4.50 -6.99 -3.06
CA LEU A 55 5.89 -6.68 -3.39
C LEU A 55 6.74 -7.96 -3.41
N SER A 56 6.63 -8.80 -2.38
CA SER A 56 7.32 -10.10 -2.30
C SER A 56 6.91 -11.03 -3.45
N ASN A 57 5.61 -11.20 -3.67
CA ASN A 57 5.07 -12.11 -4.69
C ASN A 57 5.26 -11.60 -6.12
N SER A 58 5.51 -10.29 -6.30
CA SER A 58 5.79 -9.71 -7.61
C SER A 58 7.10 -10.21 -8.21
N GLY A 59 8.04 -10.64 -7.35
CA GLY A 59 9.40 -11.02 -7.76
C GLY A 59 10.26 -9.83 -8.22
N LYS A 60 9.81 -8.59 -8.01
CA LYS A 60 10.53 -7.36 -8.39
C LYS A 60 11.09 -6.67 -7.16
N MET A 61 12.31 -6.16 -7.26
CA MET A 61 12.87 -5.25 -6.26
C MET A 61 12.39 -3.83 -6.55
N ILE A 62 11.36 -3.39 -5.82
CA ILE A 62 10.77 -2.06 -5.95
C ILE A 62 10.96 -1.33 -4.60
N PRO A 63 11.60 -0.14 -4.57
CA PRO A 63 11.73 0.63 -3.35
C PRO A 63 10.35 1.09 -2.86
N TRP A 64 10.14 1.03 -1.55
CA TRP A 64 8.86 1.41 -0.95
C TRP A 64 9.04 2.08 0.41
N ASN A 65 8.08 2.93 0.77
CA ASN A 65 8.02 3.62 2.06
C ASN A 65 6.59 3.61 2.63
N VAL A 66 6.47 3.81 3.94
CA VAL A 66 5.18 3.84 4.65
C VAL A 66 5.04 5.16 5.37
N VAL A 67 3.95 5.87 5.08
CA VAL A 67 3.55 7.07 5.79
C VAL A 67 2.40 6.71 6.71
N THR A 68 2.57 6.96 8.01
CA THR A 68 1.50 6.77 8.99
C THR A 68 0.89 8.12 9.37
N ILE A 69 -0.43 8.24 9.23
CA ILE A 69 -1.21 9.43 9.60
C ILE A 69 -2.06 9.13 10.83
N SER A 70 -2.06 10.03 11.80
CA SER A 70 -2.93 9.93 12.97
C SER A 70 -4.40 10.20 12.63
N THR A 71 -5.29 9.86 13.55
CA THR A 71 -6.73 10.15 13.44
C THR A 71 -7.07 11.64 13.41
N ASP A 72 -6.17 12.50 13.89
CA ASP A 72 -6.27 13.97 13.82
C ASP A 72 -5.47 14.60 12.66
N GLY A 73 -4.95 13.79 11.73
CA GLY A 73 -4.35 14.26 10.48
C GLY A 73 -2.87 14.66 10.55
N ARG A 74 -2.18 14.36 11.66
CA ARG A 74 -0.73 14.55 11.80
C ARG A 74 0.03 13.39 11.16
N ILE A 75 1.19 13.67 10.61
CA ILE A 75 2.11 12.63 10.15
C ILE A 75 2.90 12.13 11.36
N LEU A 76 2.87 10.82 11.60
CA LEU A 76 3.57 10.18 12.70
C LEU A 76 4.95 9.65 12.28
N GLU A 77 5.05 9.08 11.07
CA GLU A 77 6.26 8.45 10.51
C GLU A 77 6.25 8.58 8.97
N ASP A 78 7.42 8.77 8.34
CA ASP A 78 7.67 8.78 6.88
C ASP A 78 9.06 8.19 6.53
#